data_AF-A0A195FU58-F1
#
_entry.id   AF-A0A195FU58-F1
#
_cell.length_a   1.000
_cell.length_b   1.000
_cell.length_c   1.000
_cell.angle_alpha   90.00
_cell.angle_beta   90.00
_cell.angle_gamma   90.00
#
_symmetry.space_group_name_H-M   'P 1'
#
loop_
_entity.id
_entity.type
_entity.pdbx_description
1 polymer ?
#
loop_
_entity_poly.entity_id
_entity_poly.type
_entity_poly.pdbx_seq_one_letter_code
_entity_poly.pdbx_strand_id
1 'polypeptide(L)'
;MDIMASQERLNKNWVWKYFLKLDNSFIKCNIYSCDQTYKIQYGKIKRTIAIAKRHLYHLHNIWNEEDRLKWENDNDLIWRYFDKIGLYKVKCKFCGSFYCQAYIPCLRQHLQNHSQEMKDTVRKEIVDKSLLQYFEIDEEFNAHCKRCNLKINLLYGKDVLRYHICFKKYVCNSKYQLEDNNVNRMRQQSIPEKTGTSSHHDINRQAPRNKNQQR
;
A
#
# COMPACT_ATOMS: atom_id res chain seq x y z
N MET A 1 4.90 -26.75 1.05
CA MET A 1 4.78 -25.30 1.29
C MET A 1 3.89 -25.13 2.50
N ASP A 2 4.44 -24.56 3.58
CA ASP A 2 3.89 -24.69 4.93
C ASP A 2 2.70 -23.71 5.16
N ILE A 3 1.48 -24.22 4.97
CA ILE A 3 0.23 -23.46 5.04
C ILE A 3 -0.01 -22.94 6.47
N MET A 4 0.51 -23.62 7.50
CA MET A 4 0.30 -23.28 8.90
C MET A 4 1.06 -22.02 9.34
N ALA A 5 2.32 -21.85 8.92
CA ALA A 5 3.13 -20.68 9.28
C ALA A 5 2.59 -19.35 8.71
N SER A 6 1.84 -19.42 7.60
CA SER A 6 1.16 -18.26 7.00
C SER A 6 -0.12 -17.90 7.76
N GLN A 7 -0.83 -18.90 8.29
CA GLN A 7 -2.09 -18.76 9.02
C GLN A 7 -1.89 -18.07 10.39
N GLU A 8 -0.79 -18.37 11.11
CA GLU A 8 -0.49 -17.80 12.43
C GLU A 8 -0.14 -16.29 12.40
N ARG A 9 0.53 -15.80 11.34
CA ARG A 9 0.78 -14.35 11.19
C ARG A 9 -0.49 -13.56 10.87
N LEU A 10 -1.45 -14.18 10.17
CA LEU A 10 -2.71 -13.56 9.77
C LEU A 10 -3.71 -13.44 10.92
N ASN A 11 -3.63 -14.34 11.92
CA ASN A 11 -4.40 -14.26 13.18
C ASN A 11 -4.08 -13.04 14.05
N LYS A 12 -3.00 -12.29 13.76
CA LYS A 12 -2.64 -11.06 14.48
C LYS A 12 -3.43 -9.82 14.04
N ASN A 13 -4.18 -9.89 12.93
CA ASN A 13 -4.94 -8.74 12.47
C ASN A 13 -6.10 -8.44 13.43
N TRP A 14 -6.25 -7.17 13.83
CA TRP A 14 -7.22 -6.76 14.83
C TRP A 14 -8.67 -7.03 14.43
N VAL A 15 -8.97 -7.16 13.12
CA VAL A 15 -10.32 -7.47 12.63
C VAL A 15 -10.85 -8.80 13.19
N TRP A 16 -9.97 -9.75 13.50
CA TRP A 16 -10.37 -11.06 14.01
C TRP A 16 -10.91 -11.02 15.45
N LYS A 17 -10.76 -9.89 16.15
CA LYS A 17 -11.49 -9.64 17.41
C LYS A 17 -13.00 -9.51 17.20
N TYR A 18 -13.42 -9.15 15.99
CA TYR A 18 -14.80 -8.83 15.64
C TYR A 18 -15.40 -9.77 14.59
N PHE A 19 -14.60 -10.68 14.03
CA PHE A 19 -15.05 -11.64 13.02
C PHE A 19 -14.78 -13.06 13.47
N LEU A 20 -15.81 -13.90 13.36
CA LEU A 20 -15.69 -15.34 13.52
C LEU A 20 -15.50 -15.99 12.16
N LYS A 21 -14.58 -16.95 12.09
CA LYS A 21 -14.45 -17.84 10.94
C LYS A 21 -15.51 -18.94 11.09
N LEU A 22 -16.47 -18.99 10.18
CA LEU A 22 -17.50 -20.04 10.20
C LEU A 22 -16.95 -21.35 9.64
N ASP A 23 -16.23 -21.25 8.52
CA ASP A 23 -15.55 -22.35 7.86
C ASP A 23 -14.37 -21.80 7.02
N ASN A 24 -13.79 -22.62 6.14
CA ASN A 24 -12.71 -22.19 5.26
C ASN A 24 -13.14 -21.22 4.14
N SER A 25 -14.44 -20.98 4.00
CA SER A 25 -15.06 -20.23 2.92
C SER A 25 -15.74 -18.93 3.39
N PHE A 26 -16.02 -18.76 4.68
CA PHE A 26 -16.80 -17.63 5.19
C PHE A 26 -16.30 -17.09 6.54
N ILE A 27 -16.44 -15.77 6.69
CA ILE A 27 -16.30 -15.06 7.96
C ILE A 27 -17.60 -14.31 8.27
N LYS A 28 -18.00 -14.27 9.54
CA LYS A 28 -19.20 -13.57 10.01
C LYS A 28 -18.80 -12.50 11.01
N CYS A 29 -19.43 -11.33 10.94
CA CYS A 29 -19.30 -10.32 11.98
C CYS A 29 -19.90 -10.85 13.30
N ASN A 30 -19.18 -10.66 14.40
CA ASN A 30 -19.56 -11.12 15.73
C ASN A 30 -20.10 -10.01 16.63
N ILE A 31 -20.41 -8.84 16.06
CA ILE A 31 -20.97 -7.72 16.81
C ILE A 31 -22.48 -7.95 16.95
N TYR A 32 -23.00 -7.75 18.17
CA TYR A 32 -24.42 -7.88 18.47
C TYR A 32 -25.25 -7.04 17.48
N SER A 33 -26.33 -7.61 16.95
CA SER A 33 -27.20 -7.04 15.88
C SER A 33 -26.60 -6.94 14.47
N CYS A 34 -25.48 -7.63 14.19
CA CYS A 34 -24.88 -7.70 12.86
C CYS A 34 -24.83 -9.12 12.29
N ASP A 35 -25.56 -9.35 11.20
CA ASP A 35 -25.59 -10.65 10.51
C ASP A 35 -24.76 -10.70 9.22
N GLN A 36 -23.89 -9.70 9.02
CA GLN A 36 -23.07 -9.63 7.81
C GLN A 36 -22.05 -10.77 7.75
N THR A 37 -22.09 -11.48 6.63
CA THR A 37 -21.20 -12.61 6.33
C THR A 37 -20.49 -12.35 5.01
N TYR A 38 -19.19 -12.66 4.95
CA TYR A 38 -18.36 -12.44 3.79
C TYR A 38 -17.67 -13.71 3.36
N LYS A 39 -17.64 -13.95 2.04
CA LYS A 39 -16.93 -15.07 1.44
C LYS A 39 -15.41 -14.81 1.45
N ILE A 40 -14.66 -15.74 2.02
CA ILE A 40 -13.21 -15.82 1.90
C ILE A 40 -12.90 -16.32 0.49
N GLN A 41 -12.24 -15.50 -0.30
CA GLN A 41 -11.68 -15.94 -1.57
C GLN A 41 -10.29 -16.54 -1.31
N TYR A 42 -10.10 -17.81 -1.67
CA TYR A 42 -8.81 -18.51 -1.49
C TYR A 42 -7.68 -17.72 -2.17
N GLY A 43 -6.54 -17.60 -1.47
CA GLY A 43 -5.41 -16.76 -1.92
C GLY A 43 -5.62 -15.24 -1.83
N LYS A 44 -6.82 -14.75 -1.45
CA LYS A 44 -7.15 -13.32 -1.39
C LYS A 44 -7.49 -12.85 0.02
N ILE A 45 -6.80 -13.37 1.04
CA ILE A 45 -7.04 -13.00 2.45
C ILE A 45 -6.88 -11.49 2.71
N LYS A 46 -5.92 -10.82 2.05
CA LYS A 46 -5.74 -9.36 2.14
C LYS A 46 -7.02 -8.61 1.69
N ARG A 47 -7.67 -9.10 0.64
CA ARG A 47 -8.95 -8.56 0.14
C ARG A 47 -10.05 -8.75 1.18
N THR A 48 -10.15 -9.93 1.78
CA THR A 48 -11.12 -10.24 2.85
C THR A 48 -10.92 -9.34 4.07
N ILE A 49 -9.68 -9.16 4.52
CA ILE A 49 -9.34 -8.24 5.62
C ILE A 49 -9.77 -6.81 5.30
N ALA A 50 -9.53 -6.33 4.08
CA ALA A 50 -9.97 -4.99 3.67
C ALA A 50 -11.50 -4.84 3.71
N ILE A 51 -12.25 -5.87 3.32
CA ILE A 51 -13.72 -5.90 3.43
C ILE A 51 -14.15 -5.84 4.90
N ALA A 52 -13.50 -6.64 5.77
CA ALA A 52 -13.78 -6.66 7.20
C ALA A 52 -13.51 -5.30 7.86
N LYS A 53 -12.37 -4.65 7.57
CA LYS A 53 -12.06 -3.30 8.09
C LYS A 53 -13.09 -2.26 7.66
N ARG A 54 -13.45 -2.25 6.37
CA ARG A 54 -14.52 -1.39 5.83
C ARG A 54 -15.84 -1.62 6.57
N HIS A 55 -16.22 -2.89 6.74
CA HIS A 55 -17.46 -3.27 7.41
C HIS A 55 -17.52 -2.69 8.83
N LEU A 56 -16.46 -2.90 9.60
CA LEU A 56 -16.34 -2.41 10.98
C LEU A 56 -16.39 -0.88 11.04
N TYR A 57 -15.75 -0.20 10.10
CA TYR A 57 -15.77 1.26 10.05
C TYR A 57 -17.18 1.81 9.77
N HIS A 58 -17.84 1.35 8.70
CA HIS A 58 -19.10 1.97 8.27
C HIS A 58 -20.32 1.53 9.07
N LEU A 59 -20.35 0.31 9.59
CA LEU A 59 -21.52 -0.22 10.31
C LEU A 59 -21.36 -0.20 11.82
N HIS A 60 -20.13 -0.15 12.32
CA HIS A 60 -19.85 -0.21 13.75
C HIS A 60 -18.98 0.94 14.26
N ASN A 61 -18.52 1.85 13.38
CA ASN A 61 -17.60 2.93 13.70
C ASN A 61 -16.30 2.45 14.39
N ILE A 62 -15.87 1.23 14.09
CA ILE A 62 -14.67 0.59 14.64
C ILE A 62 -13.56 0.64 13.59
N TRP A 63 -12.44 1.25 13.95
CA TRP A 63 -11.22 1.33 13.16
C TRP A 63 -10.03 1.53 14.12
N ASN A 64 -8.80 1.33 13.63
CA ASN A 64 -7.61 1.61 14.42
C ASN A 64 -6.83 2.81 13.84
N GLU A 65 -6.15 3.53 14.73
CA GLU A 65 -5.39 4.73 14.38
C GLU A 65 -4.31 4.44 13.33
N GLU A 66 -3.63 3.30 13.46
CA GLU A 66 -2.57 2.89 12.55
C GLU A 66 -3.07 2.70 11.11
N ASP A 67 -4.23 2.05 10.90
CA ASP A 67 -4.74 1.88 9.53
C ASP A 67 -5.31 3.18 8.97
N ARG A 68 -5.86 4.07 9.81
CA ARG A 68 -6.30 5.40 9.36
C ARG A 68 -5.13 6.22 8.88
N LEU A 69 -4.05 6.28 9.67
CA LEU A 69 -2.82 6.98 9.29
C LEU A 69 -2.18 6.34 8.04
N LYS A 70 -2.17 5.01 7.92
CA LYS A 70 -1.71 4.34 6.70
C LYS A 70 -2.57 4.73 5.50
N TRP A 71 -3.88 4.81 5.65
CA TRP A 71 -4.80 5.21 4.59
C TRP A 71 -4.60 6.66 4.14
N GLU A 72 -4.55 7.58 5.10
CA GLU A 72 -4.38 9.02 4.86
C GLU A 72 -3.04 9.30 4.18
N ASN A 73 -1.96 8.68 4.67
CA ASN A 73 -0.60 8.86 4.16
C ASN A 73 -0.21 7.87 3.03
N ASP A 74 -1.16 7.08 2.52
CA ASP A 74 -0.90 6.19 1.39
C ASP A 74 -0.60 7.02 0.13
N ASN A 75 0.63 6.86 -0.37
CA ASN A 75 1.17 7.58 -1.52
C ASN A 75 1.25 6.71 -2.78
N ASP A 76 0.49 5.61 -2.88
CA ASP A 76 0.45 4.79 -4.10
C ASP A 76 0.02 5.66 -5.29
N LEU A 77 0.70 5.45 -6.41
CA LEU A 77 0.55 6.25 -7.63
C LEU A 77 -0.84 6.09 -8.25
N ILE A 78 -1.62 5.06 -7.88
CA ILE A 78 -3.03 4.94 -8.27
C ILE A 78 -3.87 6.14 -7.82
N TRP A 79 -3.51 6.83 -6.73
CA TRP A 79 -4.31 7.92 -6.16
C TRP A 79 -4.39 9.14 -7.07
N ARG A 80 -3.57 9.22 -8.12
CA ARG A 80 -3.76 10.23 -9.17
C ARG A 80 -5.10 10.07 -9.91
N TYR A 81 -5.64 8.85 -9.98
CA TYR A 81 -6.87 8.52 -10.72
C TYR A 81 -8.12 8.40 -9.85
N PHE A 82 -7.99 8.53 -8.53
CA PHE A 82 -9.09 8.41 -7.59
C PHE A 82 -9.09 9.55 -6.58
N ASP A 83 -10.28 9.99 -6.16
CA ASP A 83 -10.44 10.86 -5.01
C ASP A 83 -10.67 10.01 -3.76
N LYS A 84 -9.87 10.23 -2.70
CA LYS A 84 -10.14 9.69 -1.37
C LYS A 84 -11.24 10.55 -0.72
N ILE A 85 -12.46 10.03 -0.69
CA ILE A 85 -13.64 10.77 -0.21
C ILE A 85 -14.09 10.34 1.20
N GLY A 86 -13.39 9.38 1.80
CA GLY A 86 -13.65 8.88 3.15
C GLY A 86 -12.72 7.72 3.47
N LEU A 87 -12.70 7.29 4.74
CA LEU A 87 -11.88 6.15 5.12
C LEU A 87 -12.36 4.89 4.38
N TYR A 88 -11.43 4.26 3.66
CA TYR A 88 -11.66 3.11 2.77
C TYR A 88 -12.61 3.35 1.58
N LYS A 89 -12.99 4.62 1.33
CA LYS A 89 -13.93 4.99 0.26
C LYS A 89 -13.26 5.91 -0.75
N VAL A 90 -13.34 5.52 -2.02
CA VAL A 90 -12.75 6.28 -3.13
C VAL A 90 -13.74 6.47 -4.27
N LYS A 91 -13.54 7.53 -5.05
CA LYS A 91 -14.31 7.84 -6.26
C LYS A 91 -13.37 7.85 -7.46
N CYS A 92 -13.72 7.13 -8.52
CA CYS A 92 -12.96 7.17 -9.77
C CYS A 92 -13.12 8.54 -10.43
N LYS A 93 -12.02 9.17 -10.85
CA LYS A 93 -12.05 10.48 -11.50
C LYS A 93 -12.59 10.43 -12.93
N PHE A 94 -12.55 9.27 -13.59
CA PHE A 94 -12.99 9.11 -14.98
C PHE A 94 -14.49 8.83 -15.09
N CYS A 95 -15.00 7.82 -14.37
CA CYS A 95 -16.41 7.43 -14.45
C CYS A 95 -17.26 7.83 -13.24
N GLY A 96 -16.67 8.43 -12.21
CA GLY A 96 -17.38 8.80 -10.98
C GLY A 96 -17.81 7.61 -10.10
N SER A 97 -17.49 6.37 -10.47
CA SER A 97 -17.84 5.16 -9.72
C SER A 97 -17.22 5.17 -8.32
N PHE A 98 -18.01 4.74 -7.32
CA PHE A 98 -17.56 4.67 -5.94
C PHE A 98 -17.08 3.27 -5.58
N TYR A 99 -15.92 3.18 -4.94
CA TYR A 99 -15.36 1.95 -4.40
C TYR A 99 -15.19 2.09 -2.90
N CYS A 100 -15.99 1.34 -2.15
CA CYS A 100 -15.89 1.27 -0.69
C CYS A 100 -14.86 0.22 -0.23
N GLN A 101 -14.23 -0.47 -1.19
CA GLN A 101 -13.12 -1.37 -0.93
C GLN A 101 -11.91 -0.81 -1.67
N ALA A 102 -11.20 0.09 -1.01
CA ALA A 102 -9.98 0.68 -1.54
C ALA A 102 -8.78 -0.28 -1.53
N TYR A 103 -9.03 -1.53 -1.92
CA TYR A 103 -8.04 -2.55 -2.11
C TYR A 103 -7.38 -2.34 -3.48
N ILE A 104 -6.11 -1.93 -3.46
CA ILE A 104 -5.34 -1.50 -4.63
C ILE A 104 -5.48 -2.43 -5.85
N PRO A 105 -5.36 -3.77 -5.73
CA PRO A 105 -5.51 -4.65 -6.89
C PRO A 105 -6.86 -4.55 -7.61
N CYS A 106 -7.94 -4.27 -6.88
CA CYS A 106 -9.26 -4.13 -7.50
C CYS A 106 -9.45 -2.74 -8.11
N LEU A 107 -8.84 -1.71 -7.53
CA LEU A 107 -8.76 -0.40 -8.16
C LEU A 107 -7.95 -0.47 -9.47
N ARG A 108 -6.82 -1.20 -9.48
CA ARG A 108 -6.02 -1.44 -10.69
C ARG A 108 -6.80 -2.21 -11.75
N GLN A 109 -7.53 -3.25 -11.36
CA GLN A 109 -8.39 -3.99 -12.29
C GLN A 109 -9.47 -3.07 -12.89
N HIS A 110 -10.08 -2.20 -12.09
CA HIS A 110 -11.03 -1.22 -12.60
C HIS A 110 -10.39 -0.25 -13.60
N LEU A 111 -9.20 0.26 -13.28
CA LEU A 111 -8.46 1.19 -14.14
C LEU A 111 -8.09 0.62 -15.52
N GLN A 112 -8.06 -0.71 -15.70
CA GLN A 112 -7.88 -1.31 -17.02
C GLN A 112 -8.98 -0.88 -18.01
N ASN A 113 -10.19 -0.60 -17.52
CA ASN A 113 -11.31 -0.10 -18.32
C ASN A 113 -11.16 1.37 -18.70
N HIS A 114 -10.23 2.09 -18.07
CA HIS A 114 -9.94 3.51 -18.28
C HIS A 114 -8.54 3.71 -18.87
N SER A 115 -8.02 2.70 -19.58
CA SER A 115 -6.66 2.71 -20.09
C SER A 115 -6.39 3.93 -20.98
N GLN A 116 -7.35 4.34 -21.82
CA GLN A 116 -7.18 5.48 -22.71
C GLN A 116 -7.17 6.82 -21.95
N GLU A 117 -8.07 7.01 -20.99
CA GLU A 117 -8.11 8.22 -20.16
C GLU A 117 -6.84 8.37 -19.31
N MET A 118 -6.29 7.25 -18.83
CA MET A 118 -5.00 7.23 -18.15
C MET A 118 -3.86 7.62 -19.09
N LYS A 119 -3.84 7.08 -20.31
CA LYS A 119 -2.88 7.46 -21.35
C LYS A 119 -2.93 8.95 -21.65
N ASP A 120 -4.11 9.53 -21.78
CA ASP A 120 -4.27 10.96 -22.07
C ASP A 120 -3.84 11.85 -20.89
N THR A 121 -4.08 11.39 -19.66
CA THR A 121 -3.57 12.04 -18.44
C THR A 121 -2.04 12.05 -18.44
N VAL A 122 -1.42 10.90 -18.69
CA VAL A 122 0.04 10.75 -18.72
C VAL A 122 0.67 11.55 -19.87
N ARG A 123 0.08 11.58 -21.06
CA ARG A 123 0.56 12.41 -22.19
C ARG A 123 0.66 13.89 -21.81
N LYS A 124 -0.35 14.42 -21.12
CA LYS A 124 -0.35 15.81 -20.65
C LYS A 124 0.76 16.06 -19.61
N GLU A 125 1.11 15.06 -18.80
CA GLU A 125 2.22 15.15 -17.84
C GLU A 125 3.61 15.04 -18.49
N ILE A 126 3.72 14.38 -19.65
CA ILE A 126 4.97 14.07 -20.37
C ILE A 126 5.33 15.12 -21.44
N VAL A 127 4.62 16.26 -21.50
CA VAL A 127 4.99 17.40 -22.37
C VAL A 127 6.41 17.95 -22.07
N ASP A 128 7.03 17.49 -20.98
CA ASP A 128 8.42 17.73 -20.66
C ASP A 128 9.39 17.00 -21.61
N LYS A 129 9.97 17.77 -22.55
CA LYS A 129 10.98 17.32 -23.52
C LYS A 129 12.18 16.61 -22.87
N SER A 130 12.45 16.82 -21.58
CA SER A 130 13.59 16.22 -20.88
C SER A 130 13.49 14.69 -20.75
N LEU A 131 12.29 14.11 -20.63
CA LEU A 131 12.12 12.67 -20.46
C LEU A 131 12.36 11.90 -21.78
N LEU A 132 11.97 12.47 -22.91
CA LEU A 132 12.12 11.87 -24.24
C LEU A 132 13.60 11.73 -24.67
N GLN A 133 14.50 12.46 -24.02
CA GLN A 133 15.94 12.31 -24.24
C GLN A 133 16.44 10.92 -23.81
N TYR A 134 15.89 10.36 -22.73
CA TYR A 134 16.39 9.14 -22.10
C TYR A 134 15.52 7.91 -22.37
N PHE A 135 14.24 8.12 -22.70
CA PHE A 135 13.27 7.06 -22.86
C PHE A 135 12.58 7.09 -24.22
N GLU A 136 12.27 5.91 -24.74
CA GLU A 136 11.30 5.70 -25.83
C GLU A 136 9.99 5.23 -25.22
N ILE A 137 8.88 5.84 -25.62
CA ILE A 137 7.57 5.51 -25.08
C ILE A 137 6.81 4.75 -26.16
N ASP A 138 6.37 3.54 -25.84
CA ASP A 138 5.56 2.73 -26.75
C ASP A 138 4.06 3.11 -26.67
N GLU A 139 3.26 2.53 -27.57
CA GLU A 139 1.81 2.78 -27.65
C GLU A 139 1.03 2.28 -26.42
N GLU A 140 1.61 1.36 -25.66
CA GLU A 140 1.11 0.84 -24.39
C GLU A 140 1.53 1.70 -23.19
N PHE A 141 2.26 2.81 -23.42
CA PHE A 141 2.79 3.71 -22.40
C PHE A 141 3.79 3.05 -21.46
N ASN A 142 4.57 2.12 -21.99
CA ASN A 142 5.80 1.72 -21.36
C ASN A 142 6.94 2.59 -21.87
N ALA A 143 7.70 3.15 -20.94
CA ALA A 143 8.97 3.79 -21.21
C ALA A 143 10.08 2.74 -21.22
N HIS A 144 10.82 2.70 -22.32
CA HIS A 144 12.02 1.90 -22.50
C HIS A 144 13.23 2.80 -22.36
N CYS A 145 14.11 2.50 -21.42
CA CYS A 145 15.36 3.22 -21.29
C CYS A 145 16.24 2.93 -22.52
N LYS A 146 16.61 3.95 -23.29
CA LYS A 146 17.43 3.83 -24.52
C LYS A 146 18.79 3.18 -24.29
N ARG A 147 19.25 3.10 -23.03
CA ARG A 147 20.59 2.62 -22.67
C ARG A 147 20.61 1.19 -22.12
N CYS A 148 19.69 0.85 -21.23
CA CYS A 148 19.68 -0.45 -20.56
C CYS A 148 18.44 -1.28 -20.88
N ASN A 149 17.56 -0.77 -21.74
CA ASN A 149 16.33 -1.43 -22.19
C ASN A 149 15.37 -1.80 -21.04
N LEU A 150 15.46 -1.13 -19.88
CA LEU A 150 14.50 -1.31 -18.80
C LEU A 150 13.12 -0.79 -19.23
N LYS A 151 12.10 -1.62 -19.07
CA LYS A 151 10.69 -1.31 -19.33
C LYS A 151 10.01 -0.80 -18.05
N ILE A 152 9.45 0.41 -18.09
CA ILE A 152 8.74 1.05 -16.98
C ILE A 152 7.33 1.43 -17.45
N ASN A 153 6.29 0.98 -16.75
CA ASN A 153 4.92 1.36 -17.09
C ASN A 153 4.58 2.76 -16.54
N LEU A 154 4.32 3.71 -17.43
CA LEU A 154 4.11 5.12 -17.09
C LEU A 154 2.73 5.43 -16.50
N LEU A 155 1.76 4.53 -16.70
CA LEU A 155 0.43 4.68 -16.12
C LEU A 155 0.48 4.66 -14.59
N TYR A 156 1.51 4.07 -14.02
CA TYR A 156 1.75 4.07 -12.58
C TYR A 156 2.80 5.10 -12.16
N GLY A 157 3.07 6.14 -12.97
CA GLY A 157 3.74 7.37 -12.54
C GLY A 157 5.14 7.63 -13.13
N LYS A 158 5.43 8.92 -13.39
CA LYS A 158 6.71 9.40 -13.95
C LYS A 158 7.87 9.43 -12.95
N ASP A 159 7.60 9.46 -11.65
CA ASP A 159 8.68 9.51 -10.63
C ASP A 159 9.58 8.28 -10.73
N VAL A 160 9.03 7.15 -11.16
CA VAL A 160 9.78 5.92 -11.47
C VAL A 160 10.86 6.17 -12.52
N LEU A 161 10.62 7.05 -13.49
CA LEU A 161 11.62 7.46 -14.48
C LEU A 161 12.73 8.33 -13.89
N ARG A 162 12.39 9.24 -12.96
CA ARG A 162 13.36 10.13 -12.31
C ARG A 162 14.41 9.37 -11.50
N TYR A 163 14.01 8.25 -10.89
CA TYR A 163 14.95 7.37 -10.19
C TYR A 163 15.76 6.48 -11.13
N HIS A 164 15.38 6.39 -12.41
CA HIS A 164 16.05 5.62 -13.44
C HIS A 164 16.80 6.53 -14.43
N ILE A 165 17.70 7.39 -13.94
CA ILE A 165 18.58 8.17 -14.83
C ILE A 165 19.92 7.44 -14.96
N CYS A 166 20.13 6.80 -16.11
CA CYS A 166 21.30 5.97 -16.37
C CYS A 166 22.54 6.84 -16.71
N PHE A 167 23.18 7.43 -15.69
CA PHE A 167 24.42 8.20 -15.86
C PHE A 167 25.61 7.31 -16.25
N LYS A 168 26.55 7.87 -17.02
CA LYS A 168 27.70 7.20 -17.63
C LYS A 168 28.64 6.41 -16.71
N LYS A 169 28.51 6.46 -15.38
CA LYS A 169 29.53 5.95 -14.43
C LYS A 169 29.10 4.94 -13.38
N TYR A 170 27.83 4.54 -13.31
CA TYR A 170 27.41 3.51 -12.34
C TYR A 170 26.64 2.40 -13.03
N VAL A 171 27.04 1.16 -12.73
CA VAL A 171 26.28 -0.05 -13.02
C VAL A 171 24.83 0.20 -12.65
N CYS A 172 23.92 -0.11 -13.58
CA CYS A 172 22.49 0.02 -13.36
C CYS A 172 22.14 -0.85 -12.15
N ASN A 173 21.97 -0.25 -10.96
CA ASN A 173 21.54 -0.96 -9.77
C ASN A 173 20.06 -1.32 -9.96
N SER A 174 19.80 -2.39 -10.70
CA SER A 174 18.49 -3.02 -10.86
C SER A 174 18.00 -3.73 -9.58
N LYS A 175 18.55 -3.37 -8.40
CA LYS A 175 18.18 -3.96 -7.12
C LYS A 175 16.76 -3.60 -6.66
N TYR A 176 16.08 -2.69 -7.36
CA TYR A 176 14.64 -2.50 -7.18
C TYR A 176 13.89 -3.29 -8.27
N GLN A 177 14.01 -4.62 -8.21
CA GLN A 177 12.85 -5.43 -8.56
C GLN A 177 11.70 -4.92 -7.69
N LEU A 178 10.51 -4.79 -8.29
CA LEU A 178 9.27 -4.36 -7.66
C LEU A 178 8.93 -5.24 -6.45
N GLU A 179 9.59 -5.03 -5.32
CA GLU A 179 9.04 -5.40 -4.02
C GLU A 179 7.97 -4.35 -3.74
N ASP A 180 6.72 -4.79 -3.82
CA ASP A 180 5.50 -4.13 -3.35
C ASP A 180 5.81 -2.88 -2.50
N ASN A 181 5.64 -1.70 -3.12
CA ASN A 181 5.96 -0.39 -2.53
C ASN A 181 5.27 -0.20 -1.18
N ASN A 182 5.93 -0.64 -0.12
CA ASN A 182 5.64 -0.32 1.25
C ASN A 182 6.90 0.35 1.79
N VAL A 183 7.15 1.57 1.32
CA VAL A 183 8.30 2.38 1.74
C VAL A 183 7.99 2.98 3.11
N ASN A 184 7.92 2.12 4.12
CA ASN A 184 8.05 2.51 5.51
C ASN A 184 9.45 2.08 5.95
N ARG A 185 10.47 2.80 5.50
CA ARG A 185 11.84 2.62 5.99
C ARG A 185 12.35 3.96 6.51
N MET A 186 12.35 4.04 7.83
CA MET A 186 12.94 5.08 8.67
C MET A 186 14.29 5.56 8.12
N ARG A 187 14.44 6.88 8.14
CA ARG A 187 15.70 7.60 8.02
C ARG A 187 16.56 7.25 9.25
N GLN A 188 17.42 6.25 9.16
CA GLN A 188 18.55 6.12 10.09
C GLN A 188 19.70 6.95 9.53
N GLN A 189 19.90 8.13 10.11
CA GLN A 189 21.14 8.89 9.94
C GLN A 189 22.23 8.20 10.78
N SER A 190 23.34 7.92 10.12
CA SER A 190 24.60 7.44 10.67
C SER A 190 25.19 8.45 11.66
N ILE A 191 25.58 7.97 12.83
CA ILE A 191 26.44 8.70 13.79
C ILE A 191 27.89 8.31 13.48
N PRO A 192 28.87 9.25 13.45
CA PRO A 192 30.27 8.90 13.26
C PRO A 192 30.91 8.39 14.55
N GLU A 193 31.73 7.35 14.41
CA GLU A 193 32.63 6.83 15.44
C GLU A 193 33.59 7.92 15.94
N LYS A 194 33.69 8.07 17.25
CA LYS A 194 34.89 8.61 17.92
C LYS A 194 35.24 7.75 19.12
N THR A 195 36.49 7.32 19.12
CA THR A 195 37.21 6.52 20.10
C THR A 195 37.34 7.24 21.46
N GLY A 196 37.24 6.49 22.56
CA GLY A 196 38.04 6.76 23.77
C GLY A 196 37.29 7.01 25.10
N THR A 197 37.52 6.05 26.02
CA THR A 197 37.58 6.15 27.50
C THR A 197 36.32 6.29 28.37
N SER A 198 36.06 5.20 29.11
CA SER A 198 35.83 5.10 30.57
C SER A 198 34.77 5.96 31.26
N SER A 199 33.75 5.30 31.84
CA SER A 199 33.48 5.29 33.30
C SER A 199 32.01 4.91 33.60
N HIS A 200 31.83 4.17 34.69
CA HIS A 200 30.62 3.63 35.28
C HIS A 200 29.45 4.60 35.43
N HIS A 201 28.21 4.10 35.28
CA HIS A 201 27.20 4.07 36.37
C HIS A 201 25.91 3.34 35.96
N ASP A 202 25.43 2.48 36.86
CA ASP A 202 24.11 1.85 36.88
C ASP A 202 22.98 2.88 36.85
N ILE A 203 21.79 2.49 36.36
CA ILE A 203 20.49 2.67 37.07
C ILE A 203 19.35 1.99 36.28
N ASN A 204 18.74 1.03 36.97
CA ASN A 204 17.43 0.41 36.79
C ASN A 204 16.29 1.45 36.58
N ARG A 205 15.40 1.25 35.59
CA ARG A 205 14.00 1.74 35.71
C ARG A 205 13.00 1.01 34.82
N GLN A 206 11.88 0.68 35.46
CA GLN A 206 10.74 -0.10 35.01
C GLN A 206 9.83 0.64 34.01
N ALA A 207 9.08 -0.14 33.23
CA ALA A 207 8.04 0.31 32.31
C ALA A 207 6.73 0.74 33.02
N PRO A 208 6.00 1.75 32.53
CA PRO A 208 4.63 2.01 32.96
C PRO A 208 3.61 1.24 32.11
N ARG A 209 2.85 0.38 32.78
CA ARG A 209 1.64 -0.31 32.31
C ARG A 209 0.43 0.55 32.66
N ASN A 210 -0.28 1.11 31.68
CA ASN A 210 -1.57 1.77 31.96
C ASN A 210 -2.71 0.73 31.88
N LYS A 211 -3.10 0.23 33.06
CA LYS A 211 -4.47 -0.22 33.33
C LYS A 211 -5.30 1.04 33.61
N ASN A 212 -6.46 1.17 33.01
CA ASN A 212 -7.58 1.83 33.67
C ASN A 212 -8.82 0.95 33.44
N GLN A 213 -9.35 0.49 34.57
CA GLN A 213 -10.61 -0.23 34.74
C GLN A 213 -11.69 0.78 35.14
N GLN A 214 -12.91 0.50 34.65
CA GLN A 214 -14.19 0.60 35.36
C GLN A 214 -14.74 1.97 35.78
N ARG A 215 -15.94 2.25 35.29
CA ARG A 215 -17.15 2.00 36.09
C ARG A 215 -18.30 1.55 35.22
#